data_AF-A0A350M583-F1
#
_entry.id   AF-A0A350M583-F1
#
_cell.length_a   1.000
_cell.length_b   1.000
_cell.length_c   1.000
_cell.angle_alpha   90.00
_cell.angle_beta   90.00
_cell.angle_gamma   90.00
#
_symmetry.space_group_name_H-M   'P 1'
#
loop_
_entity.id
_entity.type
_entity.pdbx_description
1 polymer ?
#
loop_
_entity_poly.entity_id
_entity_poly.type
_entity_poly.pdbx_seq_one_letter_code
_entity_poly.pdbx_strand_id
1 'polypeptide(L)' 'VARYLGISTSAISVLTDDCDAERLKPVNIKEILEIAAVSEKRMTALIKETIKHLG' A
#
# COMPACT_ATOMS: atom_id res chain seq x y z
N VAL A 1 -10.01 -8.87 -12.08
CA VAL A 1 -11.28 -9.54 -11.67
C VAL A 1 -12.37 -8.54 -11.33
N ALA A 2 -12.24 -7.70 -10.30
CA ALA A 2 -13.31 -6.79 -9.84
C ALA A 2 -13.93 -5.88 -10.91
N ARG A 3 -13.10 -5.27 -11.78
CA ARG A 3 -13.57 -4.46 -12.91
C ARG A 3 -14.52 -5.21 -13.85
N TYR A 4 -14.25 -6.49 -14.12
CA TYR A 4 -15.10 -7.31 -14.99
C TYR A 4 -16.48 -7.58 -14.36
N LEU A 5 -16.55 -7.63 -13.03
CA LEU A 5 -17.79 -7.86 -12.26
C LEU A 5 -18.55 -6.55 -11.97
N GLY A 6 -18.09 -5.40 -12.46
CA GLY A 6 -18.72 -4.11 -12.18
C GLY A 6 -18.58 -3.62 -10.74
N ILE A 7 -17.64 -4.19 -9.96
CA ILE A 7 -17.42 -3.81 -8.56
C ILE A 7 -16.52 -2.57 -8.52
N SER A 8 -16.99 -1.50 -7.87
CA SER A 8 -16.17 -0.32 -7.58
C SER A 8 -14.99 -0.70 -6.67
N THR A 9 -13.78 -0.32 -7.06
CA THR A 9 -12.55 -0.67 -6.33
C THR A 9 -11.67 0.53 -6.08
N SER A 10 -11.05 0.56 -4.90
CA SER A 10 -9.93 1.44 -4.57
C SER A 10 -8.73 0.57 -4.16
N ALA A 11 -7.52 1.02 -4.46
CA ALA A 11 -6.28 0.36 -4.10
C ALA A 11 -5.30 1.38 -3.51
N ILE A 12 -4.58 0.96 -2.48
CA ILE A 12 -3.54 1.75 -1.83
C ILE A 12 -2.26 0.92 -1.84
N SER A 13 -1.17 1.50 -2.31
CA SER A 13 0.15 0.87 -2.32
C SER A 13 1.05 1.54 -1.29
N VAL A 14 1.72 0.73 -0.49
CA VAL A 14 2.83 1.18 0.36
C VAL A 14 4.11 1.04 -0.45
N LEU A 15 4.83 2.15 -0.62
CA LEU A 15 6.17 2.11 -1.19
C LEU A 15 7.14 1.61 -0.13
N THR A 16 7.63 0.38 -0.31
CA THR A 16 8.56 -0.31 0.60
C THR A 16 9.99 -0.32 0.10
N ASP A 17 10.22 0.18 -1.11
CA ASP A 17 11.49 0.25 -1.81
C ASP A 17 11.44 1.48 -2.75
N ASP A 18 12.59 2.11 -3.02
CA ASP A 18 12.72 3.27 -3.90
C ASP A 18 12.87 2.87 -5.37
N CYS A 19 13.21 1.61 -5.67
CA CYS A 19 13.32 1.04 -7.02
C CYS A 19 14.09 1.96 -8.00
N ASP A 20 15.19 2.55 -7.55
CA ASP A 20 16.03 3.45 -8.37
C ASP A 20 16.68 2.67 -9.53
N ALA A 21 16.25 2.94 -10.77
CA ALA A 21 16.73 2.29 -11.98
C ALA A 21 18.23 2.48 -12.26
N GLU A 22 18.83 3.57 -11.77
CA GLU A 22 20.27 3.84 -11.92
C GLU A 22 21.10 3.19 -10.80
N ARG A 23 20.48 2.90 -9.65
CA ARG A 23 21.13 2.38 -8.44
C ARG A 23 20.37 1.20 -7.84
N LEU A 24 19.97 0.27 -8.69
CA LEU A 24 19.17 -0.88 -8.27
C LEU A 24 19.93 -1.70 -7.22
N LYS A 25 19.42 -1.69 -5.98
CA LYS A 25 19.96 -2.49 -4.89
C LYS A 25 19.33 -3.89 -4.91
N PRO A 26 20.03 -4.93 -4.42
CA PRO A 26 19.40 -6.20 -4.13
C PRO A 26 18.23 -6.02 -3.17
N VAL A 27 17.14 -6.76 -3.41
CA VAL A 27 15.93 -6.64 -2.59
C VAL A 27 16.22 -6.98 -1.12
N ASN A 28 15.79 -6.11 -0.21
CA ASN A 28 15.95 -6.33 1.22
C ASN A 28 14.59 -6.62 1.87
N ILE A 29 14.28 -7.92 2.02
CA ILE A 29 12.99 -8.36 2.57
C ILE A 29 12.73 -7.81 3.98
N LYS A 30 13.78 -7.66 4.80
CA LYS A 30 13.62 -7.15 6.17
C LYS A 30 13.17 -5.69 6.17
N GLU A 31 13.80 -4.86 5.37
CA GLU A 31 13.46 -3.44 5.21
C GLU A 31 12.07 -3.25 4.62
N ILE A 32 11.71 -4.07 3.62
CA ILE A 32 10.36 -4.08 3.05
C ILE A 32 9.30 -4.33 4.12
N LEU A 33 9.52 -5.35 4.96
CA LEU A 33 8.60 -5.70 6.04
C LEU A 33 8.55 -4.63 7.14
N GLU A 34 9.69 -4.01 7.48
CA GLU A 34 9.76 -2.92 8.45
C GLU A 34 8.94 -1.70 7.98
N ILE A 35 9.11 -1.29 6.73
CA ILE A 35 8.37 -0.16 6.15
C ILE A 35 6.87 -0.48 6.04
N ALA A 36 6.52 -1.71 5.65
CA ALA A 36 5.13 -2.17 5.62
C ALA A 36 4.49 -2.13 7.02
N ALA A 37 5.19 -2.62 8.05
CA ALA A 37 4.70 -2.63 9.42
C ALA A 37 4.50 -1.21 9.99
N VAL A 38 5.41 -0.28 9.72
CA VAL A 38 5.26 1.13 10.11
C VAL A 38 4.06 1.77 9.40
N SER A 39 3.83 1.42 8.13
CA SER A 39 2.76 1.97 7.30
C SER A 39 1.37 1.46 7.70
N GLU A 40 1.27 0.27 8.27
CA GLU A 40 0.01 -0.37 8.68
C GLU A 40 -0.88 0.54 9.57
N LYS A 41 -0.28 1.20 10.57
CA LYS A 41 -1.02 2.09 11.47
C LYS A 41 -1.65 3.27 10.72
N ARG A 42 -0.92 3.85 9.76
CA ARG A 42 -1.41 4.96 8.94
C ARG A 42 -2.50 4.51 7.98
N MET A 43 -2.32 3.36 7.34
CA MET A 43 -3.35 2.79 6.45
C MET A 43 -4.63 2.46 7.19
N THR A 44 -4.52 1.89 8.40
CA THR A 44 -5.70 1.56 9.22
C THR A 44 -6.48 2.81 9.57
N ALA A 45 -5.81 3.89 9.98
CA ALA A 45 -6.45 5.17 10.23
C ALA A 45 -7.12 5.72 8.96
N LEU A 46 -6.41 5.72 7.83
CA LEU A 46 -6.91 6.21 6.55
C LEU A 46 -8.15 5.44 6.08
N ILE A 47 -8.12 4.10 6.11
CA ILE A 47 -9.24 3.25 5.67
C ILE A 47 -10.44 3.45 6.59
N LYS A 48 -10.24 3.48 7.92
CA LYS A 48 -11.32 3.75 8.88
C LYS A 48 -11.99 5.10 8.62
N GLU A 49 -11.19 6.15 8.44
CA GLU A 49 -11.74 7.47 8.12
C GLU A 49 -12.41 7.49 6.75
N THR A 50 -11.83 6.86 5.73
CA THR A 50 -12.42 6.78 4.39
C THR A 50 -13.79 6.10 4.42
N ILE A 51 -13.92 4.99 5.15
CA ILE A 51 -15.20 4.27 5.31
C ILE A 51 -16.25 5.16 6.00
N LYS A 52 -15.88 5.96 7.01
CA LYS A 52 -16.83 6.89 7.65
C LYS A 52 -17.38 7.96 6.70
N HIS A 53 -16.66 8.27 5.61
CA HIS A 53 -17.07 9.23 4.60
C HIS A 53 -17.67 8.56 3.34
N LEU A 54 -17.66 7.22 3.28
CA LEU A 54 -18.36 6.43 2.28
C LEU A 54 -19.72 6.03 2.88
N GLY A 55 -20.77 6.72 2.48
CA GLY A 55 -22.15 6.49 2.93
C GLY A 55 -22.64 5.07 2.69
#